data_AF-A0A957FNR1-F1
#
_entry.id   AF-A0A957FNR1-F1
#
_cell.length_a   1.000
_cell.length_b   1.000
_cell.length_c   1.000
_cell.angle_alpha   90.00
_cell.angle_beta   90.00
_cell.angle_gamma   90.00
#
_symmetry.space_group_name_H-M   'P 1'
#
loop_
_entity.id
_entity.type
_entity.pdbx_description
1 polymer ?
#
loop_
_entity_poly.entity_id
_entity_poly.type
_entity_poly.pdbx_seq_one_letter_code
_entity_poly.pdbx_strand_id
1 'polypeptide(L)'
;YDRWTDQHMLDILWPSAVAEGHAAALNMCGQPTPYEKGSPFNACLLFGLHITTMGQINPRPDDNDDGPEVFQYLSRGSSEPWYTYPRHYASAWAEDGENTLRLVLDGDYLVGALLVGEQSTADPLRYIIENRINFREIHPDFSIGGLALKRSLQQFWADLNQNQARSYLNPQNSIVE
;
A
#
# COMPACT_ATOMS: atom_id res chain seq x y z
N TYR A 1 9.41 -13.25 1.74
CA TYR A 1 9.22 -13.46 0.30
C TYR A 1 8.35 -12.33 -0.21
N ASP A 2 8.72 -11.67 -1.30
CA ASP A 2 7.93 -10.58 -1.87
C ASP A 2 6.91 -11.13 -2.87
N ARG A 3 5.65 -10.75 -2.69
CA ARG A 3 4.50 -11.29 -3.40
C ARG A 3 4.25 -10.68 -4.78
N TRP A 4 4.90 -9.56 -5.11
CA TRP A 4 4.73 -8.92 -6.42
C TRP A 4 5.78 -9.42 -7.40
N THR A 5 6.97 -9.69 -6.90
CA THR A 5 8.12 -10.12 -7.71
C THR A 5 8.40 -11.61 -7.64
N ASP A 6 7.81 -12.33 -6.69
CA ASP A 6 8.04 -13.75 -6.48
C ASP A 6 9.52 -14.03 -6.10
N GLN A 7 10.16 -13.06 -5.42
CA GLN A 7 11.58 -13.08 -5.05
C GLN A 7 11.82 -12.74 -3.57
N HIS A 8 13.01 -13.09 -3.07
CA HIS A 8 13.44 -12.67 -1.73
C HIS A 8 14.03 -11.25 -1.80
N MET A 9 13.23 -10.26 -1.38
CA MET A 9 13.60 -8.85 -1.38
C MET A 9 13.76 -8.28 0.03
N LEU A 10 14.72 -7.37 0.17
CA LEU A 10 15.08 -6.65 1.38
C LEU A 10 14.21 -5.41 1.60
N ASP A 11 13.80 -5.22 2.86
CA ASP A 11 13.21 -3.98 3.36
C ASP A 11 14.10 -3.39 4.45
N ILE A 12 14.41 -2.10 4.35
CA ILE A 12 15.03 -1.32 5.44
C ILE A 12 13.98 -0.36 5.97
N LEU A 13 12.86 -0.93 6.41
CA LEU A 13 11.68 -0.23 6.90
C LEU A 13 11.42 -0.57 8.37
N TRP A 14 10.99 0.44 9.14
CA TRP A 14 10.68 0.24 10.56
C TRP A 14 9.54 -0.77 10.77
N PRO A 15 8.40 -0.73 10.04
CA PRO A 15 7.35 -1.73 10.21
C PRO A 15 7.83 -3.17 9.94
N SER A 16 8.65 -3.37 8.90
CA SER A 16 9.20 -4.70 8.59
C SER A 16 10.10 -5.19 9.72
N ALA A 17 10.98 -4.34 10.25
CA ALA A 17 11.84 -4.69 11.38
C ALA A 17 11.04 -5.07 12.65
N VAL A 18 9.96 -4.34 12.95
CA VAL A 18 9.07 -4.66 14.07
C VAL A 18 8.36 -6.00 13.86
N ALA A 19 7.80 -6.23 12.66
CA ALA A 19 7.08 -7.46 12.34
C ALA A 19 7.99 -8.69 12.36
N GLU A 20 9.19 -8.59 11.80
CA GLU A 20 10.20 -9.65 11.82
C GLU A 20 10.68 -9.95 13.25
N GLY A 21 10.95 -8.91 14.04
CA GLY A 21 11.33 -9.07 15.44
C GLY A 21 10.24 -9.74 16.28
N HIS A 22 8.97 -9.39 16.04
CA HIS A 22 7.83 -10.01 16.70
C HIS A 22 7.70 -11.50 16.35
N ALA A 23 7.74 -11.85 15.06
CA ALA A 23 7.68 -13.24 14.62
C ALA A 23 8.86 -14.06 15.17
N ALA A 24 10.08 -13.49 15.17
CA ALA A 24 11.26 -14.13 15.74
C ALA A 24 11.08 -14.40 17.25
N ALA A 25 10.62 -13.41 18.02
CA ALA A 25 10.39 -13.55 19.44
C ALA A 25 9.37 -14.66 19.76
N LEU A 26 8.25 -14.71 19.03
CA LEU A 26 7.25 -15.77 19.21
C LEU A 26 7.82 -17.16 18.94
N ASN A 27 8.58 -17.32 17.87
CA ASN A 27 9.25 -18.59 17.57
C ASN A 27 10.23 -18.99 18.68
N MET A 28 11.01 -18.04 19.21
CA MET A 28 11.94 -18.28 20.32
C MET A 28 11.20 -18.69 21.62
N CYS A 29 9.97 -18.21 21.82
CA CYS A 29 9.11 -18.61 22.93
C CYS A 29 8.35 -19.92 22.67
N GLY A 30 8.63 -20.62 21.57
CA GLY A 30 8.00 -21.90 21.24
C GLY A 30 6.62 -21.77 20.59
N GLN A 31 6.24 -20.60 20.10
CA GLN A 31 5.03 -20.38 19.30
C GLN A 31 5.39 -20.32 17.80
N PRO A 32 5.14 -21.38 17.02
CA PRO A 32 5.46 -21.40 15.60
C PRO A 32 4.67 -20.30 14.88
N THR A 33 5.37 -19.25 14.45
CA THR A 33 4.77 -18.06 13.84
C THR A 33 5.55 -17.71 12.57
N PRO A 34 5.01 -17.93 11.37
CA PRO A 34 5.69 -17.48 10.15
C PRO A 34 5.71 -15.95 10.09
N TYR A 35 6.81 -15.39 9.58
CA TYR A 35 6.80 -13.99 9.16
C TYR A 35 6.19 -13.87 7.77
N GLU A 36 5.10 -13.12 7.68
CA GLU A 36 4.45 -12.77 6.42
C GLU A 36 4.83 -11.33 6.04
N LYS A 37 5.48 -11.18 4.87
CA LYS A 37 5.92 -9.87 4.39
C LYS A 37 4.69 -9.05 3.96
N GLY A 38 4.46 -7.94 4.65
CA GLY A 38 3.43 -6.97 4.30
C GLY A 38 3.82 -6.10 3.09
N SER A 39 2.91 -5.20 2.71
CA SER A 39 3.25 -4.16 1.74
C SER A 39 4.26 -3.19 2.35
N PRO A 40 5.33 -2.79 1.62
CA PRO A 40 6.28 -1.83 2.13
C PRO A 40 5.54 -0.53 2.42
N PHE A 41 5.82 0.02 3.60
CA PHE A 41 5.14 1.19 4.12
C PHE A 41 6.17 2.05 4.86
N ASN A 42 6.21 3.33 4.53
CA ASN A 42 6.98 4.30 5.28
C ASN A 42 6.22 5.61 5.39
N ALA A 43 6.43 6.30 6.50
CA ALA A 43 5.91 7.62 6.73
C ALA A 43 7.03 8.50 7.31
N CYS A 44 7.14 9.72 6.82
CA CYS A 44 8.07 10.70 7.35
C CYS A 44 7.43 12.08 7.43
N LEU A 45 8.02 12.95 8.26
CA LEU A 45 7.67 14.35 8.36
C LEU A 45 8.79 15.16 7.73
N LEU A 46 8.51 15.84 6.62
CA LEU A 46 9.47 16.67 5.92
C LEU A 46 8.96 18.12 5.91
N PHE A 47 9.68 19.02 6.60
CA PHE A 47 9.29 20.44 6.75
C PHE A 47 7.83 20.67 7.22
N GLY A 48 7.31 19.77 8.06
CA GLY A 48 5.93 19.86 8.56
C GLY A 48 4.89 19.18 7.67
N LEU A 49 5.27 18.68 6.50
CA LEU A 49 4.41 17.88 5.62
C LEU A 49 4.57 16.39 5.94
N HIS A 50 3.46 15.73 6.24
CA HIS A 50 3.44 14.28 6.36
C HIS A 50 3.52 13.67 4.97
N ILE A 51 4.47 12.77 4.77
CA ILE A 51 4.66 12.04 3.52
C ILE A 51 4.58 10.56 3.84
N THR A 52 3.66 9.85 3.19
CA THR A 52 3.48 8.41 3.35
C THR A 52 3.60 7.74 2.00
N THR A 53 4.46 6.74 1.91
CA THR A 53 4.63 5.88 0.72
C THR A 53 4.27 4.45 1.07
N MET A 54 3.55 3.78 0.17
CA MET A 54 3.19 2.38 0.35
C MET A 54 3.09 1.63 -0.97
N GLY A 55 3.38 0.32 -0.94
CA GLY A 55 3.27 -0.56 -2.09
C GLY A 55 4.28 -0.26 -3.20
N GLN A 56 4.02 -0.64 -4.45
CA GLN A 56 4.88 -0.40 -5.61
C GLN A 56 4.65 1.02 -6.17
N ILE A 57 5.62 1.92 -6.03
CA ILE A 57 5.44 3.36 -6.34
C ILE A 57 6.11 3.79 -7.65
N ASN A 58 7.13 3.08 -8.13
CA ASN A 58 7.88 3.54 -9.29
C ASN A 58 7.12 3.27 -10.61
N PRO A 59 7.02 4.28 -11.50
CA PRO A 59 6.61 4.04 -12.88
C PRO A 59 7.65 3.19 -13.60
N ARG A 60 7.20 2.36 -14.53
CA ARG A 60 8.10 1.66 -15.45
C ARG A 60 8.86 2.69 -16.28
N PRO A 61 10.20 2.65 -16.36
CA PRO A 61 10.94 3.46 -17.33
C PRO A 61 10.44 3.09 -18.72
N ASP A 62 10.23 4.09 -19.58
CA ASP A 62 9.88 3.83 -20.97
C ASP A 62 11.01 2.98 -21.60
N ASP A 63 10.67 2.00 -22.44
CA ASP A 63 11.66 1.11 -23.07
C ASP A 63 12.66 1.89 -23.99
N ASN A 64 12.46 3.20 -24.18
CA ASN A 64 13.33 4.14 -24.93
C ASN A 64 14.02 5.20 -24.05
N ASP A 65 13.90 5.11 -22.71
CA ASP A 65 14.50 6.07 -21.80
C ASP A 65 15.92 5.63 -21.46
N ASP A 66 16.91 6.17 -22.18
CA ASP A 66 18.35 6.14 -21.82
C ASP A 66 18.62 7.02 -20.57
N GLY A 67 17.66 7.09 -19.65
CA GLY A 67 17.77 7.77 -18.38
C GLY A 67 18.92 7.17 -17.56
N PRO A 68 19.51 7.95 -16.64
CA PRO A 68 20.62 7.46 -15.82
C PRO A 68 20.20 6.19 -15.08
N GLU A 69 20.97 5.10 -15.22
CA GLU A 69 20.85 3.94 -14.36
C GLU A 69 20.91 4.43 -12.90
N VAL A 70 19.77 4.38 -12.22
CA VAL A 70 19.71 4.78 -10.82
C VAL A 70 20.36 3.66 -10.01
N PHE A 71 21.68 3.75 -9.83
CA PHE A 71 22.42 2.93 -8.88
C PHE A 71 21.92 3.24 -7.47
N GLN A 72 20.91 2.49 -7.04
CA GLN A 72 20.21 2.71 -5.78
C GLN A 72 20.89 1.94 -4.66
N TYR A 73 21.70 2.65 -3.89
CA TYR A 73 22.09 2.19 -2.57
C TYR A 73 20.84 2.25 -1.67
N LEU A 74 20.35 1.09 -1.21
CA LEU A 74 19.23 1.03 -0.28
C LEU A 74 19.60 1.86 0.97
N SER A 75 18.93 2.98 1.16
CA SER A 75 19.12 3.86 2.31
C SER A 75 18.11 3.53 3.41
N ARG A 76 18.33 4.06 4.62
CA ARG A 76 17.38 3.87 5.72
C ARG A 76 16.01 4.42 5.35
N GLY A 77 14.97 3.61 5.51
CA GLY A 77 13.61 3.98 5.09
C GLY A 77 13.31 3.65 3.63
N SER A 78 14.08 2.76 3.00
CA SER A 78 13.86 2.26 1.64
C SER A 78 13.46 0.78 1.61
N SER A 79 12.82 0.35 0.53
CA SER A 79 12.40 -1.03 0.28
C SER A 79 12.64 -1.37 -1.20
N GLU A 80 13.24 -2.52 -1.47
CA GLU A 80 13.50 -3.00 -2.85
C GLU A 80 12.22 -3.04 -3.72
N PRO A 81 11.06 -3.51 -3.23
CA PRO A 81 9.80 -3.45 -3.96
C PRO A 81 9.39 -2.07 -4.49
N TRP A 82 9.84 -0.96 -3.89
CA TRP A 82 9.55 0.39 -4.42
C TRP A 82 10.18 0.64 -5.78
N TYR A 83 11.22 -0.11 -6.11
CA TYR A 83 11.97 0.00 -7.35
C TYR A 83 11.53 -1.02 -8.40
N THR A 84 10.49 -1.80 -8.08
CA THR A 84 9.87 -2.74 -9.02
C THR A 84 8.73 -2.06 -9.74
N TYR A 85 8.38 -2.59 -10.92
CA TYR A 85 7.37 -2.00 -11.79
C TYR A 85 6.12 -2.88 -11.85
N PRO A 86 4.90 -2.31 -11.75
CA PRO A 86 3.68 -3.04 -12.04
C PRO A 86 3.62 -3.44 -13.52
N ARG A 87 2.88 -4.52 -13.83
CA ARG A 87 2.80 -5.05 -15.20
C ARG A 87 2.00 -4.14 -16.13
N HIS A 88 0.92 -3.54 -15.62
CA HIS A 88 0.04 -2.61 -16.33
C HIS A 88 -0.05 -1.27 -15.56
N TYR A 89 0.81 -0.30 -15.89
CA TYR A 89 0.91 0.95 -15.15
C TYR A 89 -0.21 1.95 -15.49
N ALA A 90 -0.92 2.43 -14.46
CA ALA A 90 -1.70 3.66 -14.51
C ALA A 90 -1.55 4.46 -13.20
N SER A 91 -1.67 5.78 -13.26
CA SER A 91 -1.64 6.64 -12.06
C SER A 91 -2.81 7.61 -12.02
N ALA A 92 -3.48 7.67 -10.86
CA ALA A 92 -4.53 8.64 -10.59
C ALA A 92 -4.04 9.64 -9.52
N TRP A 93 -4.39 10.91 -9.70
CA TRP A 93 -3.90 12.00 -8.87
C TRP A 93 -5.06 12.81 -8.27
N ALA A 94 -4.93 13.22 -7.03
CA ALA A 94 -5.79 14.23 -6.41
C ALA A 94 -4.93 15.26 -5.67
N GLU A 95 -5.25 16.53 -5.88
CA GLU A 95 -4.60 17.67 -5.23
C GLU A 95 -5.67 18.54 -4.56
N ASP A 96 -5.43 18.94 -3.32
CA ASP A 96 -6.29 19.85 -2.54
C ASP A 96 -5.42 20.71 -1.62
N GLY A 97 -5.05 21.90 -2.11
CA GLY A 97 -4.08 22.76 -1.44
C GLY A 97 -2.70 22.10 -1.36
N GLU A 98 -2.18 21.91 -0.15
CA GLU A 98 -0.89 21.25 0.09
C GLU A 98 -0.98 19.71 0.07
N ASN A 99 -2.19 19.16 -0.09
CA ASN A 99 -2.41 17.72 -0.04
C ASN A 99 -2.28 17.12 -1.43
N THR A 100 -1.49 16.05 -1.56
CA THR A 100 -1.35 15.29 -2.79
C THR A 100 -1.60 13.81 -2.51
N LEU A 101 -2.43 13.18 -3.33
CA LEU A 101 -2.61 11.74 -3.37
C LEU A 101 -2.25 11.25 -4.77
N ARG A 102 -1.31 10.32 -4.85
CA ARG A 102 -1.01 9.54 -6.06
C ARG A 102 -1.34 8.09 -5.80
N LEU A 103 -2.13 7.49 -6.67
CA LEU A 103 -2.35 6.05 -6.72
C LEU A 103 -1.55 5.43 -7.87
N VAL A 104 -1.07 4.21 -7.66
CA VAL A 104 -0.41 3.38 -8.67
C VAL A 104 -1.21 2.10 -8.84
N LEU A 105 -1.66 1.87 -10.06
CA LEU A 105 -2.51 0.73 -10.43
C LEU A 105 -1.70 -0.28 -11.25
N ASP A 106 -1.97 -1.56 -11.03
CA ASP A 106 -1.62 -2.68 -11.92
C ASP A 106 -2.92 -3.29 -12.46
N GLY A 107 -3.35 -2.82 -13.63
CA GLY A 107 -4.65 -3.18 -14.20
C GLY A 107 -5.79 -2.69 -13.29
N ASP A 108 -6.60 -3.63 -12.80
CA ASP A 108 -7.72 -3.34 -11.89
C ASP A 108 -7.32 -3.36 -10.40
N TYR A 109 -6.03 -3.48 -10.05
CA TYR A 109 -5.58 -3.56 -8.66
C TYR A 109 -4.79 -2.32 -8.26
N LEU A 110 -5.07 -1.80 -7.07
CA LEU A 110 -4.21 -0.79 -6.44
C LEU A 110 -2.96 -1.48 -5.86
N VAL A 111 -1.79 -1.09 -6.34
CA VAL A 111 -0.51 -1.69 -5.93
C VAL A 111 0.39 -0.73 -5.18
N GLY A 112 0.15 0.58 -5.25
CA GLY A 112 0.92 1.56 -4.48
C GLY A 112 0.22 2.91 -4.33
N ALA A 113 0.67 3.69 -3.35
CA ALA A 113 0.18 5.04 -3.11
C ALA A 113 1.25 5.95 -2.49
N LEU A 114 1.20 7.24 -2.83
CA LEU A 114 1.94 8.33 -2.18
C LEU A 114 0.92 9.35 -1.67
N LEU A 115 1.02 9.67 -0.39
CA LEU A 115 0.24 10.71 0.27
C LEU A 115 1.19 11.80 0.74
N VAL A 116 0.85 13.05 0.47
CA VAL A 116 1.51 14.24 1.01
C VAL A 116 0.44 15.08 1.69
N GLY A 117 0.71 15.56 2.91
CA GLY A 117 -0.22 16.35 3.70
C GLY A 117 -1.19 15.47 4.49
N GLU A 118 -2.45 15.43 4.08
CA GLU A 118 -3.56 14.76 4.76
C GLU A 118 -3.46 13.23 4.72
N GLN A 119 -3.67 12.55 5.87
CA GLN A 119 -3.36 11.12 6.05
C GLN A 119 -4.57 10.21 6.35
N SER A 120 -5.81 10.72 6.39
CA SER A 120 -7.00 9.91 6.70
C SER A 120 -7.22 8.75 5.74
N THR A 121 -6.67 8.81 4.53
CA THR A 121 -6.75 7.74 3.55
C THR A 121 -5.59 6.74 3.62
N ALA A 122 -4.61 6.91 4.50
CA ALA A 122 -3.45 6.02 4.56
C ALA A 122 -3.84 4.57 4.91
N ASP A 123 -4.61 4.37 5.97
CA ASP A 123 -5.08 3.05 6.39
C ASP A 123 -5.99 2.36 5.36
N PRO A 124 -7.04 3.01 4.78
CA PRO A 124 -7.85 2.35 3.77
C PRO A 124 -7.05 1.99 2.52
N LEU A 125 -6.13 2.85 2.08
CA LEU A 125 -5.28 2.53 0.92
C LEU A 125 -4.37 1.35 1.21
N ARG A 126 -3.75 1.32 2.40
CA ARG A 126 -2.94 0.20 2.85
C ARG A 126 -3.75 -1.09 2.87
N TYR A 127 -4.97 -1.06 3.42
CA TYR A 127 -5.86 -2.23 3.46
C TYR A 127 -6.20 -2.74 2.05
N ILE A 128 -6.54 -1.85 1.12
CA ILE A 128 -6.85 -2.21 -0.27
C ILE A 128 -5.63 -2.90 -0.93
N ILE A 129 -4.44 -2.32 -0.77
CA ILE A 129 -3.19 -2.87 -1.33
C ILE A 129 -2.87 -4.23 -0.70
N GLU A 130 -2.94 -4.34 0.63
CA GLU A 130 -2.65 -5.58 1.36
C GLU A 130 -3.61 -6.71 0.98
N ASN A 131 -4.89 -6.42 0.79
CA ASN A 131 -5.90 -7.42 0.45
C ASN A 131 -6.11 -7.64 -1.06
N ARG A 132 -5.35 -6.92 -1.91
CA ARG A 132 -5.48 -6.97 -3.38
C ARG A 132 -6.94 -6.85 -3.85
N ILE A 133 -7.65 -5.84 -3.34
CA ILE A 133 -9.07 -5.66 -3.70
C ILE A 133 -9.14 -5.15 -5.14
N ASN A 134 -10.05 -5.72 -5.93
CA ASN A 134 -10.30 -5.27 -7.29
C ASN A 134 -10.95 -3.88 -7.26
N PHE A 135 -10.24 -2.90 -7.80
CA PHE A 135 -10.56 -1.49 -7.73
C PHE A 135 -11.66 -1.08 -8.72
N ARG A 136 -11.82 -1.84 -9.81
CA ARG A 136 -12.93 -1.68 -10.79
C ARG A 136 -14.29 -1.95 -10.16
N GLU A 137 -14.34 -2.88 -9.21
CA GLU A 137 -15.57 -3.20 -8.46
C GLU A 137 -15.94 -2.10 -7.45
N ILE A 138 -14.96 -1.30 -7.00
CA ILE A 138 -15.20 -0.28 -5.97
C ILE A 138 -15.65 1.06 -6.57
N HIS A 139 -15.01 1.57 -7.63
CA HIS A 139 -15.50 2.77 -8.34
C HIS A 139 -14.80 2.99 -9.69
N PRO A 140 -15.53 3.09 -10.82
CA PRO A 140 -14.95 3.42 -12.13
C PRO A 140 -14.20 4.76 -12.13
N ASP A 141 -14.67 5.70 -11.32
CA ASP A 141 -14.17 7.09 -11.25
C ASP A 141 -12.77 7.22 -10.66
N PHE A 142 -12.25 6.18 -10.01
CA PHE A 142 -10.92 6.25 -9.44
C PHE A 142 -9.80 6.33 -10.48
N SER A 143 -10.08 5.91 -11.72
CA SER A 143 -9.19 6.10 -12.86
C SER A 143 -9.12 7.57 -13.32
N ILE A 144 -10.06 8.42 -12.88
CA ILE A 144 -10.16 9.85 -13.24
C ILE A 144 -9.40 10.74 -12.24
N GLY A 145 -9.28 10.31 -10.98
CA GLY A 145 -8.62 11.07 -9.92
C GLY A 145 -9.48 12.19 -9.30
N GLY A 146 -8.83 13.21 -8.73
CA GLY A 146 -9.46 14.40 -8.17
C GLY A 146 -10.20 14.19 -6.83
N LEU A 147 -11.03 15.17 -6.45
CA LEU A 147 -11.73 15.17 -5.15
C LEU A 147 -12.73 13.99 -5.00
N ALA A 148 -13.24 13.47 -6.12
CA ALA A 148 -14.12 12.31 -6.16
C ALA A 148 -13.42 11.05 -5.64
N LEU A 149 -12.16 10.83 -6.05
CA LEU A 149 -11.32 9.72 -5.58
C LEU A 149 -11.22 9.71 -4.04
N LYS A 150 -10.92 10.86 -3.43
CA LYS A 150 -10.81 10.93 -1.96
C LYS A 150 -12.12 10.57 -1.25
N ARG A 151 -13.25 11.08 -1.73
CA ARG A 151 -14.58 10.81 -1.14
C ARG A 151 -14.95 9.34 -1.27
N SER A 152 -14.75 8.74 -2.44
CA SER A 152 -15.07 7.33 -2.68
C SER A 152 -14.22 6.40 -1.81
N LEU A 153 -12.94 6.71 -1.58
CA LEU A 153 -12.09 5.95 -0.64
C LEU A 153 -12.60 6.02 0.81
N GLN A 154 -12.99 7.21 1.26
CA GLN A 154 -13.52 7.41 2.61
C GLN A 154 -14.85 6.67 2.81
N GLN A 155 -15.73 6.71 1.80
CA GLN A 155 -17.01 6.00 1.83
C GLN A 155 -16.79 4.48 1.89
N PHE A 156 -15.94 3.94 1.02
CA PHE A 156 -15.57 2.52 1.02
C PHE A 156 -15.06 2.06 2.39
N TRP A 157 -14.20 2.85 3.02
CA TRP A 157 -13.66 2.51 4.35
C TRP A 157 -14.73 2.52 5.44
N ALA A 158 -15.64 3.50 5.40
CA ALA A 158 -16.76 3.56 6.34
C ALA A 158 -17.66 2.32 6.21
N ASP A 159 -17.96 1.91 4.98
CA ASP A 159 -18.80 0.74 4.70
C ASP A 159 -18.15 -0.56 5.17
N LEU A 160 -16.84 -0.74 4.91
CA LEU A 160 -16.08 -1.87 5.42
C LEU A 160 -16.10 -1.96 6.95
N ASN A 161 -15.82 -0.84 7.64
CA ASN A 161 -15.79 -0.82 9.10
C ASN A 161 -17.16 -1.10 9.71
N GLN A 162 -18.24 -0.61 9.09
CA GLN A 162 -19.60 -0.94 9.53
C GLN A 162 -19.93 -2.42 9.33
N ASN A 163 -19.51 -3.02 8.21
CA ASN A 163 -19.72 -4.43 7.93
C ASN A 163 -18.92 -5.34 8.86
N GLN A 164 -17.66 -4.98 9.17
CA GLN A 164 -16.86 -5.67 10.18
C GLN A 164 -17.46 -5.53 11.58
N ALA A 165 -17.86 -4.34 11.99
CA ALA A 165 -18.52 -4.15 13.29
C ALA A 165 -19.80 -5.00 13.40
N ARG A 166 -20.58 -5.13 12.31
CA ARG A 166 -21.75 -6.00 12.26
C ARG A 166 -21.41 -7.49 12.33
N SER A 167 -20.34 -7.95 11.70
CA SER A 167 -19.92 -9.36 11.77
C SER A 167 -19.37 -9.73 13.15
N TYR A 168 -18.67 -8.82 13.84
CA TYR A 168 -18.26 -9.01 15.24
C TYR A 168 -19.44 -9.05 16.22
N LEU A 169 -20.53 -8.33 15.92
CA LEU A 169 -21.75 -8.32 16.73
C LEU A 169 -22.69 -9.52 16.43
N ASN A 170 -22.48 -10.25 15.33
CA ASN A 170 -23.25 -11.44 14.94
C ASN A 170 -22.34 -12.59 14.45
N PRO A 171 -21.58 -13.25 15.34
CA PRO A 171 -20.65 -14.32 14.98
C PRO A 171 -21.30 -15.64 14.51
N GLN A 172 -22.64 -15.71 14.38
CA GLN A 172 -23.36 -16.92 13.97
C GLN A 172 -23.50 -17.12 12.45
N ASN A 173 -23.05 -16.18 11.62
CA ASN A 173 -23.17 -16.27 10.14
C ASN A 173 -21.84 -16.55 9.41
N SER A 174 -20.75 -16.85 10.11
CA SER A 174 -19.43 -17.12 9.50
C SER A 174 -19.11 -18.60 9.27
N ILE A 175 -20.15 -19.46 9.24
CA ILE A 175 -20.06 -20.82 8.73
C ILE A 175 -21.18 -20.96 7.69
N VAL A 176 -20.86 -21.52 6.52
CA VAL A 176 -21.67 -21.67 5.27
C VAL A 176 -21.32 -20.51 4.29
N GLU A 177 -20.53 -20.67 3.23
CA GLU A 177 -20.12 -21.80 2.37
C GLU A 177 -18.63 -21.74 1.98
#